data_AF-P9WLM2-F1
#
_entry.id   AF-P9WLM2-F1
#
_cell.length_a   1.000
_cell.length_b   1.000
_cell.length_c   1.000
_cell.angle_alpha   90.00
_cell.angle_beta   90.00
_cell.angle_gamma   90.00
#
_symmetry.space_group_name_H-M   'P 1'
#
loop_
_entity.id
_entity.type
_entity.pdbx_description
1 polymer ?
#
loop_
_entity_poly.entity_id
_entity_poly.type
_entity_poly.pdbx_seq_one_letter_code
_entity_poly.pdbx_strand_id
1 'polypeptide(L)'
;MLSKSKRSCRRRETLRIGEKMSAPITNLQAAQRDAIMNRPAVNGFPHLAETLRRAGVRTNTWWLPAMQSLYETDYGPVLDQGVPLIDGVAEVPAFDRTALVTALRADQAGQTSFREFAAAAWRAGVLRYVVDLENRTCTYFGLHDQTYMEHYAAVEPSGGAPTS
;
A
#
# COMPACT_ATOMS: atom_id res chain seq x y z
N MET A 1 6.85 -57.15 -7.83
CA MET A 1 7.87 -56.88 -8.86
C MET A 1 7.74 -55.42 -9.29
N LEU A 2 8.88 -54.74 -9.48
CA LEU A 2 9.04 -53.29 -9.61
C LEU A 2 8.25 -52.64 -10.75
N SER A 3 7.85 -51.37 -10.60
CA SER A 3 8.36 -50.27 -11.45
C SER A 3 7.94 -48.88 -10.95
N LYS A 4 8.92 -47.99 -10.81
CA LYS A 4 8.81 -46.56 -10.53
C LYS A 4 8.53 -45.82 -11.84
N SER A 5 7.66 -44.81 -11.82
CA SER A 5 7.75 -43.69 -12.77
C SER A 5 7.27 -42.39 -12.13
N LYS A 6 8.21 -41.72 -11.44
CA LYS A 6 8.12 -40.30 -11.11
C LYS A 6 8.16 -39.50 -12.43
N ARG A 7 7.00 -39.05 -12.93
CA ARG A 7 6.96 -37.89 -13.83
C ARG A 7 6.74 -36.65 -13.00
N SER A 8 7.85 -36.13 -12.47
CA SER A 8 7.93 -34.77 -11.98
C SER A 8 7.71 -33.84 -13.17
N CYS A 9 6.49 -33.33 -13.30
CA CYS A 9 6.16 -32.23 -14.20
C CYS A 9 6.87 -30.98 -13.66
N ARG A 10 8.15 -30.82 -14.05
CA ARG A 10 8.85 -29.55 -13.85
C ARG A 10 8.22 -28.54 -14.81
N ARG A 11 7.20 -27.81 -14.33
CA ARG A 11 6.88 -26.49 -14.89
C ARG A 11 8.10 -25.61 -14.65
N ARG A 12 9.01 -25.57 -15.62
CA ARG A 12 9.91 -24.44 -15.77
C ARG A 12 9.04 -23.30 -16.28
N GLU A 13 8.52 -22.52 -15.33
CA GLU A 13 8.00 -21.19 -15.62
C GLU A 13 9.20 -20.32 -15.95
N THR A 14 9.66 -20.47 -17.18
CA THR A 14 10.64 -19.57 -17.78
C THR A 14 9.87 -18.27 -17.97
N LEU A 15 10.03 -17.32 -17.03
CA LEU A 15 9.59 -15.94 -17.19
C LEU A 15 9.98 -15.52 -18.61
N ARG A 16 9.00 -15.13 -19.40
CA ARG A 16 9.23 -14.69 -20.78
C ARG A 16 10.08 -13.42 -20.70
N ILE A 17 11.36 -13.54 -21.07
CA ILE A 17 12.28 -12.44 -21.30
C ILE A 17 11.67 -11.61 -22.44
N GLY A 18 10.81 -10.65 -22.12
CA GLY A 18 10.06 -9.87 -23.10
C GLY A 18 8.58 -9.62 -22.79
N GLU A 19 8.02 -10.05 -21.65
CA GLU A 19 6.77 -9.43 -21.19
C GLU A 19 7.03 -7.94 -20.95
N LYS A 20 6.67 -7.14 -21.95
CA LYS A 20 6.61 -5.70 -21.86
C LYS A 20 5.70 -5.40 -20.66
N MET A 21 6.28 -4.92 -19.57
CA MET A 21 5.53 -4.46 -18.39
C MET A 21 4.37 -3.60 -18.89
N SER A 22 3.16 -3.88 -18.42
CA SER A 22 1.99 -3.12 -18.86
C SER A 22 2.19 -1.65 -18.51
N ALA A 23 1.62 -0.74 -19.32
CA ALA A 23 1.73 0.70 -19.06
C ALA A 23 1.28 1.09 -17.64
N PRO A 24 0.18 0.53 -17.07
CA PRO A 24 -0.24 0.80 -15.70
C PRO A 24 0.83 0.43 -14.67
N ILE A 25 1.39 -0.77 -14.76
CA ILE A 25 2.40 -1.25 -13.81
C ILE A 25 3.69 -0.44 -13.93
N THR A 26 4.10 -0.14 -15.17
CA THR A 26 5.31 0.65 -15.44
C THR A 26 5.20 2.05 -14.83
N ASN A 27 4.06 2.71 -15.01
CA ASN A 27 3.80 4.04 -14.45
C ASN A 27 3.79 4.01 -12.91
N LEU A 28 3.07 3.07 -12.31
CA LEU A 28 3.01 2.93 -10.85
C LEU A 28 4.40 2.68 -10.24
N GLN A 29 5.17 1.75 -10.80
CA GLN A 29 6.51 1.41 -10.29
C GLN A 29 7.49 2.57 -10.46
N ALA A 30 7.39 3.35 -11.54
CA ALA A 30 8.19 4.55 -11.72
C ALA A 30 7.88 5.60 -10.64
N ALA A 31 6.59 5.84 -10.36
CA ALA A 31 6.15 6.78 -9.34
C ALA A 31 6.53 6.34 -7.91
N GLN A 32 6.36 5.06 -7.59
CA GLN A 32 6.80 4.50 -6.31
C GLN A 32 8.32 4.65 -6.12
N ARG A 33 9.10 4.37 -7.17
CA ARG A 33 10.56 4.54 -7.14
C ARG A 33 10.94 6.00 -6.88
N ASP A 34 10.30 6.93 -7.60
CA ASP A 34 10.54 8.36 -7.43
C ASP A 34 10.23 8.82 -5.99
N ALA A 35 9.07 8.43 -5.46
CA ALA A 35 8.65 8.75 -4.10
C ALA A 35 9.59 8.18 -3.02
N ILE A 36 10.15 6.99 -3.24
CA ILE A 36 11.13 6.38 -2.33
C ILE A 36 12.47 7.13 -2.38
N MET A 37 12.96 7.42 -3.58
CA MET A 37 14.25 8.09 -3.78
C MET A 37 14.25 9.52 -3.24
N ASN A 38 13.11 10.22 -3.31
CA ASN A 38 12.98 11.61 -2.91
C ASN A 38 12.24 11.80 -1.57
N ARG A 39 12.08 10.72 -0.78
CA ARG A 39 11.32 10.75 0.48
C ARG A 39 11.94 11.76 1.48
N PRO A 40 11.18 12.78 1.94
CA PRO A 40 11.66 13.70 2.97
C PRO A 40 11.63 13.06 4.37
N ALA A 41 12.46 13.59 5.27
CA ALA A 41 12.50 13.15 6.67
C ALA A 41 11.18 13.44 7.43
N VAL A 42 10.53 14.56 7.09
CA VAL A 42 9.23 14.99 7.63
C VAL A 42 8.22 14.95 6.48
N ASN A 43 6.97 14.59 6.76
CA ASN A 43 5.91 14.46 5.76
C ASN A 43 6.19 13.42 4.66
N GLY A 44 6.87 12.32 5.00
CA GLY A 44 7.19 11.25 4.06
C GLY A 44 5.96 10.63 3.38
N PHE A 45 4.86 10.43 4.12
CA PHE A 45 3.61 9.94 3.54
C PHE A 45 2.91 10.96 2.63
N PRO A 46 2.69 12.23 3.05
CA PRO A 46 2.20 13.27 2.14
C PRO A 46 3.00 13.39 0.83
N HIS A 47 4.33 13.29 0.89
CA HIS A 47 5.18 13.29 -0.31
C HIS A 47 4.90 12.08 -1.21
N LEU A 48 4.87 10.88 -0.64
CA LEU A 48 4.49 9.67 -1.37
C LEU A 48 3.13 9.82 -2.05
N ALA A 49 2.12 10.30 -1.32
CA ALA A 49 0.77 10.49 -1.84
C ALA A 49 0.76 11.50 -3.00
N GLU A 50 1.44 12.65 -2.86
CA GLU A 50 1.48 13.66 -3.93
C GLU A 50 2.23 13.17 -5.18
N THR A 51 3.35 12.45 -5.03
CA THR A 51 4.08 11.86 -6.16
C THR A 51 3.21 10.84 -6.90
N LEU A 52 2.52 9.96 -6.19
CA LEU A 52 1.58 9.00 -6.79
C LEU A 52 0.42 9.72 -7.49
N ARG A 53 -0.14 10.77 -6.87
CA ARG A 53 -1.24 11.55 -7.44
C ARG A 53 -0.85 12.19 -8.77
N ARG A 54 0.33 12.79 -8.84
CA ARG A 54 0.87 13.41 -10.07
C ARG A 54 1.15 12.39 -11.17
N ALA A 55 1.46 11.16 -10.80
CA ALA A 55 1.56 10.05 -11.73
C ALA A 55 0.19 9.46 -12.14
N GLY A 56 -0.93 10.05 -11.71
CA GLY A 56 -2.28 9.63 -12.10
C GLY A 56 -2.90 8.57 -11.19
N VAL A 57 -2.35 8.31 -10.00
CA VAL A 57 -3.03 7.48 -8.98
C VAL A 57 -4.10 8.30 -8.27
N ARG A 58 -5.31 7.75 -8.14
CA ARG A 58 -6.49 8.44 -7.57
C ARG A 58 -6.83 7.93 -6.19
N THR A 59 -6.81 6.63 -6.03
CA THR A 59 -7.04 5.97 -4.74
C THR A 59 -6.00 4.87 -4.54
N ASN A 60 -5.70 4.61 -3.27
CA ASN A 60 -4.99 3.42 -2.88
C ASN A 60 -5.71 2.71 -1.73
N THR A 61 -6.26 1.53 -2.02
CA THR A 61 -6.96 0.70 -1.03
C THR A 61 -6.05 -0.40 -0.51
N TRP A 62 -5.90 -0.49 0.80
CA TRP A 62 -5.16 -1.53 1.48
C TRP A 62 -6.08 -2.48 2.23
N TRP A 63 -5.80 -3.78 2.18
CA TRP A 63 -6.45 -4.81 2.99
C TRP A 63 -5.47 -5.41 3.99
N LEU A 64 -5.87 -5.39 5.26
CA LEU A 64 -5.16 -5.98 6.38
C LEU A 64 -5.95 -7.20 6.88
N PRO A 65 -5.28 -8.28 7.32
CA PRO A 65 -3.83 -8.45 7.43
C PRO A 65 -3.14 -8.94 6.13
N ALA A 66 -3.86 -9.00 5.00
CA ALA A 66 -3.36 -9.56 3.74
C ALA A 66 -2.20 -8.79 3.10
N MET A 67 -2.03 -7.51 3.44
CA MET A 67 -1.06 -6.61 2.80
C MET A 67 -1.26 -6.50 1.29
N GLN A 68 -2.51 -6.57 0.84
CA GLN A 68 -2.89 -6.34 -0.54
C GLN A 68 -3.19 -4.85 -0.73
N SER A 69 -2.74 -4.29 -1.85
CA SER A 69 -2.85 -2.87 -2.18
C SER A 69 -3.37 -2.71 -3.60
N LEU A 70 -4.56 -2.10 -3.76
CA LEU A 70 -5.13 -1.74 -5.06
C LEU A 70 -4.84 -0.27 -5.33
N TYR A 71 -4.27 0.02 -6.49
CA TYR A 71 -4.08 1.36 -7.03
C TYR A 71 -5.06 1.59 -8.17
N GLU A 72 -5.98 2.53 -8.01
CA GLU A 72 -6.78 3.01 -9.14
C GLU A 72 -6.04 4.17 -9.79
N THR A 73 -5.76 4.05 -11.09
CA THR A 73 -4.93 5.00 -11.82
C THR A 73 -5.55 5.36 -13.17
N ASP A 74 -5.16 6.51 -13.72
CA ASP A 74 -5.58 6.97 -15.05
C ASP A 74 -5.21 5.99 -16.17
N TYR A 75 -4.22 5.12 -15.95
CA TYR A 75 -3.78 4.12 -16.91
C TYR A 75 -4.54 2.78 -16.77
N GLY A 76 -5.27 2.60 -15.67
CA GLY A 76 -5.95 1.36 -15.29
C GLY A 76 -5.55 0.87 -13.89
N PRO A 77 -6.35 -0.02 -13.29
CA PRO A 77 -6.10 -0.51 -11.94
C PRO A 77 -4.88 -1.44 -11.88
N VAL A 78 -4.12 -1.36 -10.79
CA VAL A 78 -2.98 -2.25 -10.51
C VAL A 78 -3.12 -2.81 -9.10
N LEU A 79 -3.03 -4.13 -8.97
CA LEU A 79 -3.03 -4.82 -7.68
C LEU A 79 -1.59 -5.22 -7.33
N ASP A 80 -1.14 -4.83 -6.15
CA ASP A 80 0.12 -5.24 -5.55
C ASP A 80 -0.16 -6.13 -4.32
N GLN A 81 0.53 -7.27 -4.25
CA GLN A 81 0.36 -8.24 -3.18
C GLN A 81 1.65 -8.32 -2.36
N GLY A 82 1.62 -7.73 -1.18
CA GLY A 82 2.70 -7.83 -0.20
C GLY A 82 2.70 -9.15 0.56
N VAL A 83 3.71 -9.32 1.42
CA VAL A 83 3.76 -10.44 2.36
C VAL A 83 2.74 -10.19 3.49
N PRO A 84 1.75 -11.07 3.72
CA PRO A 84 0.76 -10.92 4.77
C PRO A 84 1.35 -10.71 6.18
N LEU A 85 0.56 -10.12 7.08
CA LEU A 85 0.93 -9.92 8.48
C LEU A 85 0.67 -11.15 9.36
N ILE A 86 -0.19 -12.06 8.89
CA ILE A 86 -0.54 -13.33 9.55
C ILE A 86 -0.52 -14.47 8.54
N ASP A 87 -0.46 -15.69 9.05
CA ASP A 87 -0.70 -16.92 8.30
C ASP A 87 -1.94 -17.64 8.84
N GLY A 88 -2.68 -18.34 7.98
CA GLY A 88 -3.80 -19.18 8.40
C GLY A 88 -5.03 -18.40 8.87
N VAL A 89 -5.62 -18.83 9.99
CA VAL A 89 -6.87 -18.29 10.55
C VAL A 89 -6.54 -17.50 11.81
N ALA A 90 -7.12 -16.30 11.94
CA ALA A 90 -7.02 -15.46 13.13
C ALA A 90 -8.37 -14.85 13.48
N GLU A 91 -8.56 -14.54 14.76
CA GLU A 91 -9.67 -13.70 15.22
C GLU A 91 -9.49 -12.27 14.72
N VAL A 92 -10.61 -11.60 14.39
CA VAL A 92 -10.60 -10.18 14.03
C VAL A 92 -10.70 -9.35 15.31
N PRO A 93 -9.72 -8.48 15.62
CA PRO A 93 -9.79 -7.61 16.79
C PRO A 93 -10.96 -6.62 16.69
N ALA A 94 -11.52 -6.25 17.84
CA ALA A 94 -12.49 -5.17 17.90
C ALA A 94 -11.83 -3.84 17.49
N PHE A 95 -12.59 -2.98 16.82
CA PHE A 95 -12.07 -1.67 16.40
C PHE A 95 -11.80 -0.77 17.61
N ASP A 96 -10.53 -0.40 17.80
CA ASP A 96 -10.06 0.49 18.85
C ASP A 96 -9.47 1.77 18.22
N ARG A 97 -10.29 2.83 18.22
CA ARG A 97 -9.89 4.14 17.69
C ARG A 97 -8.67 4.71 18.42
N THR A 98 -8.54 4.51 19.73
CA THR A 98 -7.42 5.06 20.51
C THR A 98 -6.12 4.37 20.14
N ALA A 99 -6.15 3.03 20.00
CA ALA A 99 -5.01 2.25 19.53
C ALA A 99 -4.60 2.64 18.10
N LEU A 100 -5.58 2.83 17.20
CA LEU A 100 -5.32 3.27 15.83
C LEU A 100 -4.67 4.67 15.78
N VAL A 101 -5.21 5.64 16.51
CA VAL A 101 -4.63 7.00 16.57
C VAL A 101 -3.21 6.95 17.14
N THR A 102 -2.96 6.12 18.15
CA THR A 102 -1.60 5.93 18.70
C THR A 102 -0.64 5.40 17.64
N ALA A 103 -1.04 4.39 16.86
CA ALA A 103 -0.24 3.85 15.76
C ALA A 103 0.03 4.91 14.67
N LEU A 104 -0.97 5.71 14.31
CA LEU A 104 -0.84 6.77 13.31
C LEU A 104 0.15 7.84 13.74
N ARG A 105 0.09 8.28 15.01
CA ARG A 105 1.02 9.29 15.53
C ARG A 105 2.45 8.78 15.58
N ALA A 106 2.66 7.51 15.92
CA ALA A 106 3.99 6.90 15.89
C ALA A 106 4.56 6.82 14.45
N ASP A 107 3.74 6.41 13.48
CA ASP A 107 4.12 6.38 12.05
C ASP A 107 4.45 7.77 11.50
N GLN A 108 3.58 8.74 11.78
CA GLN A 108 3.77 10.15 11.37
C GLN A 108 5.02 10.78 12.02
N ALA A 109 5.40 10.34 13.22
CA ALA A 109 6.63 10.74 13.90
C ALA A 109 7.89 9.99 13.40
N GLY A 110 7.76 9.08 12.43
CA GLY A 110 8.87 8.29 11.90
C GLY A 110 9.39 7.23 12.89
N GLN A 111 8.60 6.84 13.89
CA GLN A 111 8.98 5.89 14.93
C GLN A 111 8.68 4.43 14.55
N THR A 112 7.99 4.20 13.45
CA THR A 112 7.66 2.87 12.94
C THR A 112 8.02 2.74 11.47
N SER A 113 8.38 1.53 11.06
CA SER A 113 8.30 1.13 9.66
C SER A 113 6.83 0.99 9.23
N PHE A 114 6.60 1.01 7.92
CA PHE A 114 5.27 0.79 7.36
C PHE A 114 4.65 -0.56 7.78
N ARG A 115 5.46 -1.63 7.88
CA ARG A 115 4.98 -2.96 8.30
C ARG A 115 4.57 -2.97 9.77
N GLU A 116 5.29 -2.26 10.63
CA GLU A 116 4.94 -2.10 12.05
C GLU A 116 3.64 -1.31 12.22
N PHE A 117 3.49 -0.21 11.47
CA PHE A 117 2.24 0.53 11.39
C PHE A 117 1.06 -0.36 10.96
N ALA A 118 1.20 -1.08 9.85
CA ALA A 118 0.14 -1.96 9.32
C ALA A 118 -0.25 -3.04 10.35
N ALA A 119 0.73 -3.62 11.05
CA ALA A 119 0.49 -4.57 12.12
C ALA A 119 -0.22 -3.95 13.33
N ALA A 120 0.12 -2.71 13.69
CA ALA A 120 -0.57 -1.98 14.77
C ALA A 120 -2.01 -1.61 14.38
N ALA A 121 -2.25 -1.18 13.15
CA ALA A 121 -3.59 -0.90 12.63
C ALA A 121 -4.46 -2.17 12.60
N TRP A 122 -3.91 -3.32 12.16
CA TRP A 122 -4.59 -4.62 12.25
C TRP A 122 -4.97 -4.97 13.71
N ARG A 123 -4.04 -4.84 14.65
CA ARG A 123 -4.31 -5.07 16.08
C ARG A 123 -5.35 -4.11 16.66
N ALA A 124 -5.50 -2.92 16.09
CA ALA A 124 -6.54 -1.95 16.41
C ALA A 124 -7.88 -2.23 15.69
N GLY A 125 -8.02 -3.38 15.03
CA GLY A 125 -9.26 -3.80 14.38
C GLY A 125 -9.50 -3.21 12.98
N VAL A 126 -8.48 -2.64 12.33
CA VAL A 126 -8.58 -2.18 10.93
C VAL A 126 -8.44 -3.37 9.98
N LEU A 127 -9.42 -3.56 9.10
CA LEU A 127 -9.43 -4.55 8.03
C LEU A 127 -9.09 -3.98 6.67
N ARG A 128 -9.41 -2.69 6.46
CA ARG A 128 -9.18 -2.00 5.20
C ARG A 128 -8.91 -0.53 5.47
N TYR A 129 -8.10 0.11 4.65
CA TYR A 129 -8.09 1.56 4.59
C TYR A 129 -7.95 2.06 3.16
N VAL A 130 -8.49 3.25 2.89
CA VAL A 130 -8.45 3.90 1.59
C VAL A 130 -7.71 5.22 1.76
N VAL A 131 -6.67 5.39 0.96
CA VAL A 131 -6.06 6.68 0.71
C VAL A 131 -6.77 7.29 -0.49
N ASP A 132 -7.47 8.39 -0.29
CA ASP A 132 -8.00 9.22 -1.36
C ASP A 132 -6.94 10.30 -1.64
N LEU A 133 -6.33 10.20 -2.83
CA LEU A 133 -5.24 11.09 -3.20
C LEU A 133 -5.74 12.45 -3.69
N GLU A 134 -7.00 12.54 -4.11
CA GLU A 134 -7.60 13.80 -4.57
C GLU A 134 -8.05 14.65 -3.39
N ASN A 135 -8.74 14.04 -2.43
CA ASN A 135 -9.27 14.71 -1.24
C ASN A 135 -8.29 14.74 -0.06
N ARG A 136 -7.13 14.10 -0.20
CA ARG A 136 -6.08 13.97 0.81
C ARG A 136 -6.58 13.39 2.13
N THR A 137 -7.34 12.30 2.05
CA THR A 137 -7.85 11.59 3.22
C THR A 137 -7.32 10.17 3.30
N CYS A 138 -7.18 9.67 4.52
CA CYS A 138 -7.00 8.27 4.84
C CYS A 138 -8.19 7.82 5.68
N THR A 139 -9.01 6.92 5.15
CA THR A 139 -10.17 6.37 5.84
C THR A 139 -9.92 4.90 6.19
N TYR A 140 -9.94 4.59 7.48
CA TYR A 140 -9.73 3.27 8.06
C TYR A 140 -11.08 2.64 8.38
N PHE A 141 -11.24 1.35 8.09
CA PHE A 141 -12.47 0.59 8.24
C PHE A 141 -12.23 -0.65 9.11
N GLY A 142 -13.01 -0.77 10.18
CA GLY A 142 -13.16 -2.00 10.95
C GLY A 142 -14.35 -2.84 10.48
N LEU A 143 -14.90 -3.66 11.36
CA LEU A 143 -16.16 -4.37 11.12
C LEU A 143 -17.36 -3.43 11.26
N HIS A 144 -18.51 -3.83 10.72
CA HIS A 144 -19.82 -3.20 10.97
C HIS A 144 -19.82 -1.66 10.83
N ASP A 145 -19.30 -1.16 9.71
CA ASP A 145 -19.26 0.28 9.37
C ASP A 145 -18.45 1.16 10.35
N GLN A 146 -17.68 0.55 11.25
CA GLN A 146 -16.75 1.29 12.11
C GLN A 146 -15.67 1.94 11.25
N THR A 147 -15.53 3.26 11.35
CA THR A 147 -14.57 4.01 10.55
C THR A 147 -13.84 5.08 11.35
N TYR A 148 -12.65 5.44 10.85
CA TYR A 148 -11.91 6.61 11.29
C TYR A 148 -11.25 7.27 10.07
N MET A 149 -11.28 8.59 9.98
CA MET A 149 -10.70 9.34 8.86
C MET A 149 -9.75 10.42 9.37
N GLU A 150 -8.59 10.56 8.73
CA GLU A 150 -7.69 11.70 8.89
C GLU A 150 -7.45 12.38 7.54
N HIS A 151 -7.23 13.69 7.58
CA HIS A 151 -6.61 14.41 6.47
C HIS A 151 -5.09 14.39 6.65
N TYR A 152 -4.36 14.30 5.55
CA TYR A 152 -2.91 14.52 5.55
C TYR A 152 -2.57 15.84 4.85
N ALA A 153 -1.42 16.40 5.20
CA ALA A 153 -1.00 17.72 4.73
C ALA A 153 -0.83 17.75 3.20
N ALA A 154 -1.13 18.89 2.59
CA ALA A 154 -0.65 19.18 1.24
C ALA A 154 0.86 19.43 1.30
N VAL A 155 1.59 18.93 0.31
CA VAL A 155 3.03 19.19 0.15
C VAL A 155 3.31 19.58 -1.29
N GLU A 156 4.28 20.47 -1.48
CA GLU A 156 4.87 20.70 -2.79
C GLU A 156 5.96 19.65 -3.03
N PRO A 157 6.03 18.99 -4.20
CA PRO A 157 7.14 18.11 -4.49
C PRO A 157 8.42 18.92 -4.59
N SER A 158 9.47 18.42 -3.93
CA SER A 158 10.82 18.91 -4.11
C SER A 158 11.24 18.69 -5.57
N GLY A 159 11.19 19.73 -6.41
CA GLY A 159 11.84 19.71 -7.73
C GLY A 159 11.05 20.15 -8.96
N GLY A 160 9.89 20.80 -8.83
CA GLY A 160 9.29 21.52 -9.97
C GLY A 160 9.80 22.96 -10.01
N ALA A 161 10.65 23.33 -10.98
CA ALA A 161 10.91 24.74 -11.24
C ALA A 161 9.57 25.47 -11.49
N PRO A 162 9.32 26.65 -10.89
CA PRO A 162 8.14 27.43 -11.25
C PRO A 162 8.26 27.80 -12.73
N THR A 163 7.31 27.34 -13.54
CA THR A 163 7.08 27.93 -14.86
C THR A 163 6.52 29.33 -14.61
N SER A 164 7.38 30.33 -14.81
CA SER A 164 6.99 31.75 -14.90
C SER A 164 5.95 32.01 -15.97
#